data_AF-A0A7U9X0F4-F1
#
_entry.id   AF-A0A7U9X0F4-F1
#
_cell.length_a   1.000
_cell.length_b   1.000
_cell.length_c   1.000
_cell.angle_alpha   90.00
_cell.angle_beta   90.00
_cell.angle_gamma   90.00
#
_symmetry.space_group_name_H-M   'P 1'
#
loop_
_entity.id
_entity.type
_entity.pdbx_description
1 polymer ?
#
loop_
_entity_poly.entity_id
_entity_poly.type
_entity_poly.pdbx_seq_one_letter_code
_entity_poly.pdbx_strand_id
1 'polypeptide(L)' 'MIKAIATIVVGDKVFQPGQVVLGLSSIDKIWMRKAGYIAETVNGRKSSRAKTINTGQKEADGNEL' A
#
# COMPACT_ATOMS: atom_id res chain seq x y z
N MET A 1 -7.73 -12.12 1.21
CA MET A 1 -8.61 -11.18 0.47
C MET A 1 -7.98 -9.80 0.53
N ILE A 2 -7.90 -9.05 -0.57
CA ILE A 2 -7.28 -7.71 -0.59
C ILE A 2 -8.38 -6.66 -0.50
N LYS A 3 -8.25 -5.71 0.41
CA LYS A 3 -9.17 -4.56 0.54
C LYS A 3 -8.45 -3.26 0.21
N ALA A 4 -9.16 -2.35 -0.45
CA ALA A 4 -8.70 -0.98 -0.65
C ALA A 4 -8.75 -0.21 0.68
N ILE A 5 -7.75 0.62 0.94
CA ILE A 5 -7.69 1.52 2.11
C ILE A 5 -8.10 2.94 1.68
N ALA A 6 -7.79 3.31 0.44
CA ALA A 6 -8.15 4.58 -0.19
C ALA A 6 -8.87 4.31 -1.52
N THR A 7 -9.46 5.35 -2.11
CA THR A 7 -9.98 5.26 -3.47
C THR A 7 -8.83 5.02 -4.44
N ILE A 8 -8.88 3.92 -5.19
CA ILE A 8 -7.84 3.57 -6.17
C ILE A 8 -8.44 3.20 -7.51
N VAL A 9 -7.66 3.42 -8.56
CA VAL A 9 -8.01 3.06 -9.93
C VAL A 9 -7.04 1.98 -10.40
N VAL A 10 -7.58 0.87 -10.90
CA VAL A 10 -6.82 -0.27 -11.41
C VAL A 10 -7.40 -0.63 -12.77
N GLY A 11 -6.63 -0.39 -13.84
CA GLY A 11 -7.16 -0.47 -15.20
C GLY A 11 -8.32 0.51 -15.39
N ASP A 12 -9.48 -0.02 -15.76
CA ASP A 12 -10.74 0.69 -15.96
C ASP A 12 -11.66 0.70 -14.73
N LYS A 13 -11.22 0.13 -13.60
CA LYS A 13 -12.04 -0.06 -12.39
C LYS A 13 -11.62 0.87 -11.26
N VAL A 14 -12.62 1.42 -10.58
CA VAL A 14 -12.44 2.24 -9.39
C VAL A 14 -12.90 1.45 -8.16
N PHE A 15 -12.05 1.41 -7.13
CA PHE A 15 -12.34 0.77 -5.86
C PHE A 15 -12.34 1.82 -4.75
N GLN A 16 -13.40 1.82 -3.95
CA GLN A 16 -13.56 2.66 -2.77
C GLN A 16 -12.95 1.99 -1.52
N PRO A 17 -12.64 2.77 -0.47
CA PRO A 17 -12.16 2.22 0.80
C PRO A 17 -13.04 1.08 1.32
N GLY A 18 -12.41 0.00 1.78
CA GLY A 18 -13.06 -1.20 2.30
C GLY A 18 -13.53 -2.19 1.24
N GLN A 19 -13.60 -1.80 -0.05
CA GLN A 19 -13.99 -2.71 -1.12
C GLN A 19 -12.91 -3.75 -1.40
N VAL A 20 -13.34 -4.93 -1.84
CA VAL A 20 -12.45 -6.01 -2.25
C VAL A 20 -11.86 -5.67 -3.62
N VAL A 21 -10.53 -5.64 -3.70
CA VAL A 21 -9.81 -5.36 -4.94
C VAL A 21 -9.51 -6.68 -5.64
N LEU A 22 -9.96 -6.81 -6.88
CA LEU A 22 -9.78 -7.99 -7.73
C LEU A 22 -8.93 -7.66 -8.95
N GLY A 23 -8.25 -8.65 -9.53
CA GLY A 23 -7.54 -8.50 -10.80
C GLY A 23 -6.17 -7.81 -10.72
N LEU A 24 -5.60 -7.61 -9.53
CA LEU A 24 -4.25 -7.06 -9.38
C LEU A 24 -3.18 -8.08 -9.81
N SER A 25 -2.22 -7.64 -10.63
CA SER A 25 -1.01 -8.41 -10.89
C SER A 25 -0.18 -8.59 -9.61
N SER A 26 0.75 -9.54 -9.60
CA SER A 26 1.66 -9.73 -8.46
C SER A 26 2.53 -8.49 -8.20
N ILE A 27 2.88 -7.76 -9.26
CA ILE A 27 3.70 -6.55 -9.18
C ILE A 27 2.87 -5.42 -8.54
N ASP A 28 1.66 -5.18 -9.04
CA ASP A 28 0.77 -4.14 -8.50
C ASP A 28 0.46 -4.37 -7.03
N LYS A 29 0.25 -5.63 -6.63
CA LYS A 29 0.03 -6.01 -5.22
C LYS A 29 1.17 -5.56 -4.32
N ILE A 30 2.43 -5.72 -4.76
CA ILE A 30 3.61 -5.34 -3.97
C ILE A 30 3.70 -3.81 -3.88
N TRP A 31 3.60 -3.12 -5.02
CA TRP A 31 3.69 -1.66 -5.06
C TRP A 31 2.57 -0.98 -4.28
N MET A 32 1.32 -1.37 -4.51
CA MET A 32 0.17 -0.78 -3.84
C MET A 32 0.14 -1.09 -2.34
N ARG A 33 0.63 -2.26 -1.92
CA ARG A 33 0.78 -2.54 -0.49
C ARG A 33 1.85 -1.67 0.15
N LYS A 34 3.02 -1.54 -0.52
CA LYS A 34 4.12 -0.72 -0.02
C LYS A 34 3.74 0.77 0.06
N ALA A 35 2.90 1.22 -0.87
CA ALA A 35 2.33 2.56 -0.89
C ALA A 35 1.16 2.76 0.09
N GLY A 36 0.66 1.70 0.75
CA GLY A 36 -0.43 1.79 1.73
C GLY A 36 -1.82 1.92 1.13
N TYR A 37 -2.01 1.60 -0.15
CA TYR A 37 -3.32 1.69 -0.82
C TYR A 37 -4.20 0.46 -0.60
N ILE A 38 -3.60 -0.70 -0.34
CA ILE A 38 -4.31 -1.96 -0.15
C ILE A 38 -3.79 -2.72 1.07
N ALA A 39 -4.69 -3.44 1.75
CA ALA A 39 -4.35 -4.39 2.81
C ALA A 39 -4.75 -5.81 2.42
N GLU A 40 -3.87 -6.77 2.68
CA GLU A 40 -4.26 -8.18 2.71
C GLU A 40 -4.94 -8.50 4.03
N THR A 41 -6.24 -8.76 3.99
CA THR A 41 -6.92 -9.49 5.06
C THR A 41 -6.53 -10.96 4.95
N VAL A 42 -5.53 -11.36 5.74
CA VAL A 42 -5.23 -12.76 6.05
C VAL A 42 -6.18 -13.22 7.14
N ASN A 43 -7.15 -14.07 6.78
CA ASN A 43 -7.99 -14.71 7.78
C ASN A 43 -7.12 -15.72 8.54
N GLY A 44 -6.64 -15.34 9.72
CA GLY A 44 -6.01 -16.27 10.67
C GLY A 44 -4.58 -16.73 10.35
N ARG A 45 -3.60 -15.81 10.29
CA ARG A 45 -2.25 -16.07 10.81
C ARG A 45 -1.52 -14.73 10.95
N LYS A 46 -1.25 -14.34 12.19
CA LYS A 46 -0.34 -13.22 12.49
C LYS A 46 1.01 -13.54 11.85
N SER A 47 1.31 -12.97 10.70
CA SER A 47 2.67 -12.97 10.16
C SER A 47 3.48 -11.97 10.98
N SER A 48 4.22 -12.51 11.96
CA SER A 48 5.13 -11.80 12.84
C SER A 48 6.40 -11.33 12.11
N ARG A 49 6.27 -10.45 11.11
CA ARG A 49 7.44 -9.73 10.58
C ARG A 49 7.04 -8.41 9.92
N ALA A 50 6.50 -7.49 10.71
CA ALA A 50 6.61 -6.07 10.38
C ALA A 50 8.06 -5.65 10.67
N LYS A 51 8.90 -5.59 9.63
CA LYS A 51 10.18 -4.89 9.74
C LYS A 51 9.84 -3.40 9.69
N THR A 52 9.85 -2.73 10.84
CA THR A 52 9.78 -1.27 10.92
C THR A 52 10.96 -0.72 10.13
N ILE A 53 10.68 -0.16 8.95
CA ILE A 53 11.64 0.63 8.20
C ILE A 53 11.41 2.06 8.64
N ASN A 54 12.23 2.56 9.57
CA ASN A 54 12.31 3.99 9.82
C ASN A 54 12.91 4.65 8.58
N THR A 55 12.07 5.04 7.62
CA THR A 55 12.48 5.96 6.56
C THR A 55 12.34 7.36 7.13
N GLY A 56 13.35 7.78 7.90
CA GLY A 56 13.63 9.19 8.09
C GLY A 56 14.29 9.71 6.82
N GLN A 57 13.50 10.23 5.88
CA GLN A 57 13.99 11.11 4.83
C GLN A 57 12.99 12.25 4.64
N LYS A 58 13.37 13.42 5.16
CA LYS A 58 13.20 14.76 4.59
C LYS A 58 14.16 15.66 5.37
N GLU A 59 14.93 16.57 4.82
CA GLU A 59 15.21 17.00 3.44
C GLU A 59 16.42 17.95 3.59
N ALA A 60 17.24 18.07 2.54
CA ALA A 60 18.26 19.11 2.47
C ALA A 60 17.55 20.47 2.41
N ASP A 61 17.81 21.34 3.40
CA ASP A 61 17.44 22.75 3.34
C ASP A 61 18.70 23.56 3.02
N GLY A 62 18.60 24.34 1.94
CA GLY A 62 19.70 25.12 1.40
C GLY A 62 20.09 26.28 2.31
N ASN A 63 21.34 26.69 2.21
CA ASN A 63 21.72 28.06 2.55
C ASN A 63 22.79 28.52 1.56
N GLU A 64 22.32 29.15 0.48
CA GLU A 64 23.08 30.22 -0.16
C GLU A 64 23.09 31.39 0.82
N LEU A 65 24.27 31.83 1.26
CA LEU A 65 24.66 33.21 1.57
C LEU A 65 26.18 33.23 1.84
#